data_AF-A0A533HVB9-F1
#
_entry.id   AF-A0A533HVB9-F1
#
_cell.length_a   1.000
_cell.length_b   1.000
_cell.length_c   1.000
_cell.angle_alpha   90.00
_cell.angle_beta   90.00
_cell.angle_gamma   90.00
#
_symmetry.space_group_name_H-M   'P 1'
#
loop_
_entity.id
_entity.type
_entity.pdbx_description
1 polymer ?
#
loop_
_entity_poly.entity_id
_entity_poly.type
_entity_poly.pdbx_seq_one_letter_code
_entity_poly.pdbx_strand_id
1 'polypeptide(L)'
;MKKSIAIFSSVIVALIICATAYYFMFGSGKDKKVKEEYQKYVDMINISHDFEAGAKGLETLTTDVAQKVIPTIKTDIKVAKEVRNTSISLNDKKVDEAKDSLDRAKKLDAKSNFSAAINWLNADIENYKRAEEEIKNIKLDVNFNKDLSQILEKYKFNNNSLKQLLSDVGNKLYDKAQEAAQKAKELAEKAREFERKKKRSDVELGGPNPELLNDSNSLPADAQGIGGATSEEGARKMSSDLVNRYKGYLLKKYNGEKIEWSVNGKSFKLIKEDGSKITFTTQPQLYKKVGNRLVSGVNLNSEEGSEFLYNT
;
A
#
# COMPACT_ATOMS: atom_id res chain seq x y z
N MET A 1 -49.80 -6.96 -7.76
CA MET A 1 -49.39 -7.60 -9.03
C MET A 1 -48.05 -8.32 -8.84
N LYS A 2 -48.04 -9.62 -8.48
CA LYS A 2 -46.80 -10.42 -8.29
C LYS A 2 -46.95 -11.91 -8.68
N LYS A 3 -47.91 -12.27 -9.54
CA LYS A 3 -48.16 -13.69 -9.92
C LYS A 3 -47.97 -14.01 -11.42
N SER A 4 -47.63 -13.02 -12.25
CA SER A 4 -47.68 -13.18 -13.72
C SER A 4 -46.33 -13.56 -14.36
N ILE A 5 -45.19 -13.42 -13.67
CA ILE A 5 -43.86 -13.66 -14.26
C ILE A 5 -43.45 -15.15 -14.22
N ALA A 6 -44.01 -15.95 -13.31
CA ALA A 6 -43.67 -17.38 -13.20
C ALA A 6 -44.27 -18.25 -14.33
N ILE A 7 -45.42 -17.85 -14.88
CA ILE A 7 -46.18 -18.69 -15.84
C ILE A 7 -45.59 -18.59 -17.26
N PHE A 8 -45.09 -17.41 -17.68
CA PHE A 8 -44.48 -17.25 -19.01
C PHE A 8 -43.13 -17.97 -19.14
N SER A 9 -42.33 -18.05 -18.07
CA SER A 9 -41.06 -18.78 -18.07
C SER A 9 -41.27 -20.30 -18.27
N SER A 10 -42.26 -20.88 -17.60
CA SER A 10 -42.55 -22.32 -17.69
C SER A 10 -43.08 -22.74 -19.07
N VAL A 11 -43.93 -21.91 -19.71
CA VAL A 11 -44.51 -22.22 -21.02
C VAL A 11 -43.48 -22.09 -22.14
N ILE A 12 -42.56 -21.12 -22.06
CA ILE A 12 -41.47 -20.96 -23.03
C ILE A 12 -40.49 -22.16 -22.95
N VAL A 13 -40.14 -22.60 -21.74
CA VAL A 13 -39.29 -23.79 -21.54
C VAL A 13 -39.98 -25.06 -22.06
N ALA A 14 -41.29 -25.22 -21.79
CA ALA A 14 -42.06 -26.36 -22.29
C ALA A 14 -42.17 -26.38 -23.83
N LEU A 15 -42.35 -25.22 -24.47
CA LEU A 15 -42.39 -25.10 -25.94
C LEU A 15 -41.03 -25.40 -26.60
N ILE A 16 -39.92 -25.00 -25.97
CA ILE A 16 -38.57 -25.36 -26.44
C ILE A 16 -38.36 -26.87 -26.35
N ILE A 17 -38.80 -27.52 -25.26
CA ILE A 17 -38.71 -28.97 -25.07
C ILE A 17 -39.58 -29.71 -26.11
N CYS A 18 -40.82 -29.27 -26.32
CA CYS A 18 -41.72 -29.86 -27.33
C CYS A 18 -41.21 -29.66 -28.76
N ALA A 19 -40.64 -28.50 -29.08
CA ALA A 19 -40.01 -28.25 -30.39
C ALA A 19 -38.79 -29.16 -30.60
N THR A 20 -37.95 -29.37 -29.57
CA THR A 20 -36.84 -30.32 -29.65
C THR A 20 -37.31 -31.76 -29.83
N ALA A 21 -38.37 -32.20 -29.15
CA ALA A 21 -38.92 -33.55 -29.30
C ALA A 21 -39.57 -33.78 -30.66
N TYR A 22 -40.27 -32.78 -31.22
CA TYR A 22 -40.90 -32.86 -32.53
C TYR A 22 -39.85 -32.90 -33.67
N TYR A 23 -38.78 -32.12 -33.53
CA TYR A 23 -37.64 -32.15 -34.46
C TYR A 23 -36.86 -33.48 -34.38
N PHE A 24 -36.78 -34.07 -33.17
CA PHE A 24 -36.17 -35.38 -32.94
C PHE A 24 -36.92 -36.51 -33.64
N MET A 25 -38.25 -36.42 -33.81
CA MET A 25 -39.05 -37.47 -34.45
C MET A 25 -39.05 -37.45 -35.99
N PHE A 26 -38.93 -36.31 -36.69
CA PHE A 26 -39.35 -36.25 -38.12
C PHE A 26 -38.36 -35.77 -39.22
N GLY A 27 -37.12 -35.31 -38.95
CA GLY A 27 -36.27 -34.77 -40.05
C GLY A 27 -34.83 -35.28 -40.13
N SER A 28 -34.49 -36.13 -41.11
CA SER A 28 -33.13 -36.56 -41.51
C SER A 28 -32.49 -37.71 -40.70
N GLY A 29 -31.65 -38.51 -41.38
CA GLY A 29 -30.97 -39.69 -40.81
C GLY A 29 -30.23 -39.37 -39.50
N LYS A 30 -30.24 -40.32 -38.57
CA LYS A 30 -29.78 -40.18 -37.17
C LYS A 30 -28.42 -39.47 -37.04
N ASP A 31 -27.48 -39.72 -37.94
CA ASP A 31 -26.14 -39.14 -37.93
C ASP A 31 -26.13 -37.62 -38.21
N LYS A 32 -27.01 -37.13 -39.10
CA LYS A 32 -27.09 -35.69 -39.41
C LYS A 32 -27.64 -34.90 -38.24
N LYS A 33 -28.67 -35.42 -37.57
CA LYS A 33 -29.28 -34.80 -36.37
C LYS A 33 -28.25 -34.63 -35.24
N VAL A 34 -27.44 -35.65 -34.99
CA VAL A 34 -26.42 -35.61 -33.92
C VAL A 34 -25.36 -34.53 -34.20
N LYS A 35 -24.95 -34.34 -35.46
CA LYS A 35 -24.02 -33.26 -35.83
C LYS A 35 -24.63 -31.87 -35.67
N GLU A 36 -25.91 -31.71 -36.01
CA GLU A 36 -26.64 -30.44 -35.83
C GLU A 36 -26.78 -30.08 -34.34
N GLU A 37 -27.13 -31.05 -33.49
CA GLU A 37 -27.19 -30.85 -32.03
C GLU A 37 -25.82 -30.53 -31.43
N TYR A 38 -24.78 -31.23 -31.87
CA TYR A 38 -23.41 -30.92 -31.47
C TYR A 38 -23.03 -29.48 -31.82
N GLN A 39 -23.24 -29.08 -33.08
CA GLN A 39 -22.88 -27.74 -33.54
C GLN A 39 -23.67 -26.67 -32.78
N LYS A 40 -24.96 -26.90 -32.50
CA LYS A 40 -25.77 -26.02 -31.67
C LYS A 40 -25.11 -25.75 -30.32
N TYR A 41 -24.64 -26.78 -29.62
CA TYR A 41 -24.01 -26.59 -28.30
C TYR A 41 -22.62 -25.96 -28.38
N VAL A 42 -21.84 -26.26 -29.43
CA VAL A 42 -20.57 -25.58 -29.71
C VAL A 42 -20.80 -24.09 -29.98
N ASP A 43 -21.82 -23.73 -30.76
CA ASP A 43 -22.18 -22.34 -31.06
C ASP A 43 -22.69 -21.60 -29.82
N MET A 44 -23.43 -22.29 -28.94
CA MET A 44 -23.80 -21.73 -27.63
C MET A 44 -22.57 -21.32 -26.82
N ILE A 45 -21.50 -22.12 -26.85
CA ILE A 45 -20.24 -21.82 -26.17
C ILE A 45 -19.46 -20.71 -26.88
N ASN A 46 -19.26 -20.82 -28.20
CA ASN A 46 -18.35 -19.95 -28.96
C ASN A 46 -18.93 -18.58 -29.31
N ILE A 47 -20.25 -18.51 -29.52
CA ILE A 47 -20.90 -17.31 -30.05
C ILE A 47 -21.74 -16.67 -28.96
N SER A 48 -22.58 -17.47 -28.30
CA SER A 48 -23.50 -16.94 -27.27
C SER A 48 -22.85 -16.84 -25.90
N HIS A 49 -21.69 -17.47 -25.70
CA HIS A 49 -20.99 -17.57 -24.42
C HIS A 49 -21.86 -18.16 -23.30
N ASP A 50 -22.83 -19.01 -23.65
CA ASP A 50 -23.62 -19.79 -22.70
C ASP A 50 -22.88 -21.10 -22.40
N PHE A 51 -21.86 -20.97 -21.55
CA PHE A 51 -20.98 -22.07 -21.18
C PHE A 51 -21.67 -23.16 -20.36
N GLU A 52 -22.69 -22.79 -19.59
CA GLU A 52 -23.45 -23.73 -18.75
C GLU A 52 -24.31 -24.66 -19.61
N ALA A 53 -25.19 -24.08 -20.43
CA ALA A 53 -26.13 -24.86 -21.22
C ALA A 53 -25.41 -25.56 -22.39
N GLY A 54 -24.40 -24.95 -22.99
CA GLY A 54 -23.59 -25.59 -24.02
C GLY A 54 -22.82 -26.81 -23.49
N ALA A 55 -22.16 -26.70 -22.32
CA ALA A 55 -21.45 -27.84 -21.74
C ALA A 55 -22.40 -28.98 -21.35
N LYS A 56 -23.53 -28.66 -20.69
CA LYS A 56 -24.56 -29.65 -20.35
C LYS A 56 -25.15 -30.33 -21.59
N GLY A 57 -25.39 -29.55 -22.65
CA GLY A 57 -25.88 -30.08 -23.92
C GLY A 57 -24.92 -31.09 -24.53
N LEU A 58 -23.62 -30.78 -24.58
CA LEU A 58 -22.60 -31.71 -25.05
C LEU A 58 -22.53 -32.98 -24.19
N GLU A 59 -22.70 -32.89 -22.87
CA GLU A 59 -22.75 -34.07 -21.99
C GLU A 59 -23.88 -35.05 -22.33
N THR A 60 -24.99 -34.56 -22.90
CA THR A 60 -26.08 -35.45 -23.35
C THR A 60 -25.73 -36.24 -24.61
N LEU A 61 -24.71 -35.83 -25.37
CA LEU A 61 -24.26 -36.46 -26.61
C LEU A 61 -23.22 -37.56 -26.36
N THR A 62 -23.45 -38.44 -25.37
CA THR A 62 -22.50 -39.50 -24.98
C THR A 62 -22.81 -40.88 -25.58
N THR A 63 -23.84 -40.98 -26.43
CA THR A 63 -24.27 -42.23 -27.07
C THR A 63 -23.22 -42.82 -28.02
N ASP A 64 -23.29 -44.12 -28.29
CA ASP A 64 -22.39 -44.80 -29.25
C ASP A 64 -22.49 -44.21 -30.66
N VAL A 65 -23.69 -43.78 -31.07
CA VAL A 65 -23.91 -43.09 -32.34
C VAL A 65 -23.16 -41.75 -32.36
N ALA A 66 -23.24 -40.97 -31.28
CA ALA A 66 -22.51 -39.70 -31.18
C ALA A 66 -20.99 -39.89 -31.19
N GLN A 67 -20.47 -40.89 -30.48
CA GLN A 67 -19.03 -41.20 -30.50
C GLN A 67 -18.56 -41.66 -31.88
N LYS A 68 -19.38 -42.41 -32.62
CA LYS A 68 -19.06 -42.84 -33.99
C LYS A 68 -19.03 -41.64 -34.96
N VAL A 69 -20.01 -40.75 -34.84
CA VAL A 69 -20.20 -39.63 -35.78
C VAL A 69 -19.32 -38.43 -35.44
N ILE A 70 -18.95 -38.29 -34.16
CA ILE A 70 -18.10 -37.23 -33.60
C ILE A 70 -17.05 -37.89 -32.69
N PRO A 71 -15.96 -38.42 -33.26
CA PRO A 71 -14.94 -39.15 -32.49
C PRO A 71 -14.28 -38.33 -31.37
N THR A 72 -14.32 -37.01 -31.47
CA THR A 72 -13.73 -36.08 -30.49
C THR A 72 -14.66 -35.73 -29.34
N ILE A 73 -15.93 -36.16 -29.35
CA ILE A 73 -16.97 -35.69 -28.44
C ILE A 73 -16.60 -35.80 -26.95
N LYS A 74 -15.90 -36.87 -26.55
CA LYS A 74 -15.44 -37.03 -25.16
C LYS A 74 -14.41 -35.97 -24.75
N THR A 75 -13.51 -35.60 -25.66
CA THR A 75 -12.53 -34.53 -25.43
C THR A 75 -13.22 -33.16 -25.50
N ASP A 76 -14.12 -32.96 -26.45
CA ASP A 76 -14.88 -31.72 -26.62
C ASP A 76 -15.72 -31.41 -25.36
N ILE A 77 -16.37 -32.42 -24.76
CA ILE A 77 -17.06 -32.28 -23.46
C ILE A 77 -16.09 -31.82 -22.36
N LYS A 78 -14.86 -32.36 -22.30
CA LYS A 78 -13.86 -31.94 -21.31
C LYS A 78 -13.42 -30.50 -21.54
N VAL A 79 -13.20 -30.11 -22.79
CA VAL A 79 -12.87 -28.70 -23.14
C VAL A 79 -14.01 -27.79 -22.69
N ALA A 80 -15.25 -28.10 -23.04
CA ALA A 80 -16.43 -27.32 -22.66
C ALA A 80 -16.57 -27.16 -21.13
N LYS A 81 -16.28 -28.23 -20.37
CA LYS A 81 -16.23 -28.18 -18.90
C LYS A 81 -15.17 -27.21 -18.38
N GLU A 82 -13.97 -27.26 -18.92
CA GLU A 82 -12.89 -26.36 -18.48
C GLU A 82 -13.19 -24.90 -18.86
N VAL A 83 -13.75 -24.65 -20.06
CA VAL A 83 -14.22 -23.31 -20.48
C VAL A 83 -15.30 -22.78 -19.53
N ARG A 84 -16.28 -23.63 -19.17
CA ARG A 84 -17.31 -23.30 -18.17
C ARG A 84 -16.71 -23.00 -16.80
N ASN A 85 -15.78 -23.85 -16.33
CA ASN A 85 -15.12 -23.66 -15.04
C ASN A 85 -14.34 -22.34 -15.01
N THR A 86 -13.64 -21.99 -16.09
CA THR A 86 -13.00 -20.67 -16.23
C THR A 86 -14.01 -19.54 -16.03
N SER A 87 -15.16 -19.58 -16.72
CA SER A 87 -16.19 -18.54 -16.56
C SER A 87 -16.72 -18.44 -15.12
N ILE A 88 -16.92 -19.57 -14.44
CA ILE A 88 -17.36 -19.61 -13.04
C ILE A 88 -16.30 -18.98 -12.14
N SER A 89 -15.04 -19.42 -12.26
CA SER A 89 -13.93 -18.86 -11.48
C SER A 89 -13.75 -17.36 -11.68
N LEU A 90 -13.94 -16.84 -12.91
CA LEU A 90 -13.91 -15.39 -13.16
C LEU A 90 -15.06 -14.65 -12.46
N ASN A 91 -16.27 -15.20 -12.47
CA ASN A 91 -17.41 -14.64 -11.71
C ASN A 91 -17.15 -14.65 -10.20
N ASP A 92 -16.51 -15.70 -9.71
CA ASP A 92 -16.10 -15.83 -8.31
C ASP A 92 -14.82 -15.03 -7.96
N LYS A 93 -14.33 -14.21 -8.89
CA LYS A 93 -13.12 -13.36 -8.73
C LYS A 93 -11.83 -14.16 -8.45
N LYS A 94 -11.77 -15.43 -8.86
CA LYS A 94 -10.64 -16.35 -8.70
C LYS A 94 -9.82 -16.43 -10.00
N VAL A 95 -9.07 -15.37 -10.29
CA VAL A 95 -8.37 -15.21 -11.58
C VAL A 95 -7.33 -16.31 -11.84
N ASP A 96 -6.61 -16.75 -10.81
CA ASP A 96 -5.61 -17.81 -10.95
C ASP A 96 -6.25 -19.17 -11.29
N GLU A 97 -7.32 -19.54 -10.58
CA GLU A 97 -8.10 -20.77 -10.88
C GLU A 97 -8.70 -20.73 -12.28
N ALA A 98 -9.18 -19.55 -12.71
CA ALA A 98 -9.71 -19.34 -14.05
C ALA A 98 -8.64 -19.55 -15.13
N LYS A 99 -7.43 -19.02 -14.90
CA LYS A 99 -6.28 -19.19 -15.78
C LYS A 99 -5.86 -20.65 -15.91
N ASP A 100 -5.75 -21.36 -14.79
CA ASP A 100 -5.37 -22.77 -14.79
C ASP A 100 -6.38 -23.62 -15.58
N SER A 101 -7.68 -23.36 -15.39
CA SER A 101 -8.75 -24.04 -16.13
C SER A 101 -8.70 -23.71 -17.63
N LEU A 102 -8.43 -22.46 -17.98
CA LEU A 102 -8.35 -22.04 -19.38
C LEU A 102 -7.12 -22.64 -20.07
N ASP A 103 -5.99 -22.74 -19.36
CA ASP A 103 -4.78 -23.36 -19.89
C ASP A 103 -4.94 -24.88 -20.06
N ARG A 104 -5.76 -25.55 -19.23
CA ARG A 104 -6.21 -26.93 -19.49
C ARG A 104 -7.11 -27.03 -20.71
N ALA A 105 -8.10 -26.13 -20.86
CA ALA A 105 -8.98 -26.09 -22.03
C ALA A 105 -8.19 -25.96 -23.34
N LYS A 106 -7.23 -25.03 -23.39
CA LYS A 106 -6.32 -24.83 -24.55
C LYS A 106 -5.54 -26.09 -24.92
N LYS A 107 -5.02 -26.82 -23.92
CA LYS A 107 -4.27 -28.06 -24.15
C LYS A 107 -5.15 -29.18 -24.68
N LEU A 108 -6.40 -29.25 -24.23
CA LEU A 108 -7.37 -30.26 -24.64
C LEU A 108 -7.99 -29.96 -26.00
N ASP A 109 -8.15 -28.68 -26.39
CA ASP A 109 -8.77 -28.25 -27.64
C ASP A 109 -7.85 -28.33 -28.86
N ALA A 110 -7.28 -29.52 -29.09
CA ALA A 110 -6.33 -29.75 -30.20
C ALA A 110 -6.96 -29.54 -31.60
N LYS A 111 -8.29 -29.54 -31.70
CA LYS A 111 -9.03 -29.28 -32.95
C LYS A 111 -9.53 -27.84 -33.07
N SER A 112 -9.27 -27.00 -32.06
CA SER A 112 -9.68 -25.59 -32.04
C SER A 112 -11.19 -25.38 -32.19
N ASN A 113 -11.97 -26.36 -31.76
CA ASN A 113 -13.44 -26.35 -31.82
C ASN A 113 -14.02 -25.28 -30.87
N PHE A 114 -13.28 -24.90 -29.83
CA PHE A 114 -13.70 -23.92 -28.81
C PHE A 114 -12.77 -22.71 -28.75
N SER A 115 -11.94 -22.51 -29.79
CA SER A 115 -10.94 -21.45 -29.85
C SER A 115 -11.53 -20.05 -29.68
N ALA A 116 -12.75 -19.80 -30.17
CA ALA A 116 -13.42 -18.51 -30.02
C ALA A 116 -13.75 -18.21 -28.54
N ALA A 117 -14.41 -19.14 -27.85
CA ALA A 117 -14.69 -19.02 -26.42
C ALA A 117 -13.42 -18.92 -25.56
N ILE A 118 -12.41 -19.74 -25.88
CA ILE A 118 -11.12 -19.72 -25.19
C ILE A 118 -10.45 -18.35 -25.34
N ASN A 119 -10.41 -17.80 -26.55
CA ASN A 119 -9.83 -16.49 -26.82
C ASN A 119 -10.60 -15.36 -26.13
N TRP A 120 -11.94 -15.46 -26.10
CA TRP A 120 -12.80 -14.51 -25.42
C TRP A 120 -12.51 -14.45 -23.91
N LEU A 121 -12.45 -15.59 -23.23
CA LEU A 121 -12.08 -15.68 -21.81
C LEU A 121 -10.62 -15.27 -21.56
N ASN A 122 -9.71 -15.60 -22.48
CA ASN A 122 -8.30 -15.22 -22.39
C ASN A 122 -8.12 -13.71 -22.44
N ALA A 123 -8.88 -13.01 -23.28
CA ALA A 123 -8.83 -11.55 -23.39
C ALA A 123 -9.25 -10.88 -22.07
N ASP A 124 -10.29 -11.37 -21.40
CA ASP A 124 -10.69 -10.88 -20.09
C ASP A 124 -9.58 -11.04 -19.04
N ILE A 125 -8.93 -12.21 -18.97
CA ILE A 125 -7.82 -12.48 -18.04
C ILE A 125 -6.62 -11.59 -18.32
N GLU A 126 -6.22 -11.44 -19.59
CA GLU A 126 -5.07 -10.62 -19.95
C GLU A 126 -5.33 -9.12 -19.75
N ASN A 127 -6.54 -8.65 -20.02
CA ASN A 127 -6.96 -7.29 -19.68
C ASN A 127 -6.95 -7.06 -18.16
N TYR A 128 -7.40 -8.04 -17.37
CA TYR A 128 -7.35 -7.95 -15.91
C TYR A 128 -5.92 -7.77 -15.42
N LYS A 129 -4.98 -8.61 -15.89
CA LYS A 129 -3.59 -8.55 -15.45
C LYS A 129 -2.94 -7.20 -15.77
N ARG A 130 -3.15 -6.69 -16.98
CA ARG A 130 -2.62 -5.38 -17.39
C ARG A 130 -3.20 -4.25 -16.54
N ALA A 131 -4.52 -4.28 -16.31
CA ALA A 131 -5.17 -3.29 -15.45
C ALA A 131 -4.67 -3.38 -14.01
N GLU A 132 -4.51 -4.58 -13.45
CA GLU A 132 -4.01 -4.79 -12.09
C GLU A 132 -2.59 -4.26 -11.93
N GLU A 133 -1.73 -4.48 -12.91
CA GLU A 133 -0.35 -3.96 -12.93
C GLU A 133 -0.32 -2.43 -13.03
N GLU A 134 -1.16 -1.82 -13.86
CA GLU A 134 -1.31 -0.36 -13.88
C GLU A 134 -1.83 0.19 -12.54
N ILE A 135 -2.81 -0.48 -11.93
CA ILE A 135 -3.37 -0.09 -10.61
C ILE A 135 -2.31 -0.12 -9.51
N LYS A 136 -1.46 -1.15 -9.49
CA LYS A 136 -0.35 -1.28 -8.53
C LYS A 136 0.66 -0.14 -8.64
N ASN A 137 0.73 0.52 -9.79
CA ASN A 137 1.65 1.62 -10.08
C ASN A 137 1.00 3.02 -10.02
N ILE A 138 -0.29 3.12 -9.64
CA ILE A 138 -0.96 4.42 -9.48
C ILE A 138 -0.28 5.23 -8.38
N LYS A 139 -0.17 6.55 -8.59
CA LYS A 139 0.27 7.49 -7.56
C LYS A 139 -0.81 7.64 -6.48
N LEU A 140 -0.42 7.42 -5.23
CA LEU A 140 -1.32 7.49 -4.08
C LEU A 140 -1.48 8.95 -3.60
N ASP A 141 -2.03 9.79 -4.48
CA ASP A 141 -2.27 11.20 -4.23
C ASP A 141 -3.75 11.59 -4.41
N VAL A 142 -4.04 12.90 -4.47
CA VAL A 142 -5.41 13.44 -4.60
C VAL A 142 -6.13 13.00 -5.88
N ASN A 143 -5.40 12.57 -6.91
CA ASN A 143 -5.95 12.12 -8.18
C ASN A 143 -6.19 10.61 -8.23
N PHE A 144 -5.87 9.85 -7.18
CA PHE A 144 -5.97 8.39 -7.14
C PHE A 144 -7.29 7.85 -7.71
N ASN A 145 -8.43 8.37 -7.24
CA ASN A 145 -9.76 7.91 -7.67
C ASN A 145 -10.01 8.14 -9.17
N LYS A 146 -9.49 9.25 -9.70
CA LYS A 146 -9.61 9.59 -11.13
C LYS A 146 -8.76 8.63 -11.95
N ASP A 147 -7.51 8.41 -11.55
CA ASP A 147 -6.57 7.54 -12.26
C ASP A 147 -7.04 6.08 -12.22
N LEU A 148 -7.55 5.61 -11.08
CA LEU A 148 -8.16 4.29 -10.94
C LEU A 148 -9.34 4.13 -11.90
N SER A 149 -10.26 5.10 -11.94
CA SER A 149 -11.43 5.06 -12.83
C SER A 149 -11.01 5.01 -14.30
N GLN A 150 -10.01 5.80 -14.70
CA GLN A 150 -9.48 5.80 -16.06
C GLN A 150 -8.90 4.44 -16.46
N ILE A 151 -8.17 3.77 -15.56
CA ILE A 151 -7.65 2.43 -15.82
C ILE A 151 -8.80 1.42 -15.97
N LEU A 152 -9.82 1.48 -15.11
CA LEU A 152 -10.97 0.57 -15.18
C LEU A 152 -11.80 0.74 -16.48
N GLU A 153 -11.81 1.94 -17.05
CA GLU A 153 -12.50 2.24 -18.31
C GLU A 153 -11.66 1.95 -19.56
N LYS A 154 -10.33 2.03 -19.45
CA LYS A 154 -9.38 1.75 -20.55
C LYS A 154 -9.51 0.33 -21.09
N TYR A 155 -9.79 -0.63 -20.22
CA TYR A 155 -9.88 -2.05 -20.59
C TYR A 155 -11.32 -2.50 -20.76
N LYS A 156 -11.54 -3.33 -21.79
CA LYS A 156 -12.83 -4.00 -22.01
C LYS A 156 -12.87 -5.29 -21.23
N PHE A 157 -13.89 -5.44 -20.39
CA PHE A 157 -14.16 -6.64 -19.63
C PHE A 157 -15.55 -7.13 -20.01
N ASN A 158 -15.64 -8.39 -20.40
CA ASN A 158 -16.93 -9.04 -20.59
C ASN A 158 -17.50 -9.51 -19.24
N ASN A 159 -16.62 -9.88 -18.30
CA ASN A 159 -16.98 -10.20 -16.93
C ASN A 159 -16.93 -8.97 -16.00
N ASN A 160 -18.09 -8.52 -15.54
CA ASN A 160 -18.19 -7.37 -14.62
C ASN A 160 -17.52 -7.61 -13.25
N SER A 161 -17.40 -8.85 -12.80
CA SER A 161 -16.78 -9.20 -11.52
C SER A 161 -15.29 -8.83 -11.47
N LEU A 162 -14.61 -8.83 -12.63
CA LEU A 162 -13.22 -8.43 -12.76
C LEU A 162 -13.04 -6.93 -12.54
N LYS A 163 -13.93 -6.09 -13.09
CA LYS A 163 -13.91 -4.64 -12.82
C LYS A 163 -14.07 -4.35 -11.33
N GLN A 164 -14.98 -5.06 -10.67
CA GLN A 164 -15.18 -4.91 -9.23
C GLN A 164 -13.95 -5.36 -8.44
N LEU A 165 -13.35 -6.50 -8.79
CA LEU A 165 -12.12 -6.98 -8.15
C LEU A 165 -10.97 -5.97 -8.28
N LEU A 166 -10.78 -5.38 -9.47
CA LEU A 166 -9.76 -4.36 -9.71
C LEU A 166 -10.02 -3.09 -8.88
N SER A 167 -11.29 -2.66 -8.78
CA SER A 167 -11.67 -1.55 -7.91
C SER A 167 -11.36 -1.86 -6.43
N ASP A 168 -11.66 -3.07 -5.97
CA ASP A 168 -11.36 -3.52 -4.59
C ASP A 168 -9.85 -3.53 -4.33
N VAL A 169 -9.04 -3.96 -5.32
CA VAL A 169 -7.57 -3.95 -5.25
C VAL A 169 -7.05 -2.51 -5.13
N GLY A 170 -7.53 -1.60 -5.98
CA GLY A 170 -7.15 -0.19 -5.94
C GLY A 170 -7.47 0.44 -4.58
N ASN A 171 -8.71 0.30 -4.10
CA ASN A 171 -9.13 0.88 -2.83
C ASN A 171 -8.30 0.34 -1.65
N LYS A 172 -8.00 -0.95 -1.62
CA LYS A 172 -7.13 -1.54 -0.58
C LYS A 172 -5.71 -0.96 -0.59
N LEU A 173 -5.16 -0.64 -1.76
CA LEU A 173 -3.85 0.00 -1.85
C LEU A 173 -3.90 1.42 -1.27
N TYR A 174 -4.94 2.17 -1.61
CA TYR A 174 -5.14 3.52 -1.13
C TYR A 174 -5.35 3.58 0.39
N ASP A 175 -6.23 2.73 0.93
CA ASP A 175 -6.52 2.67 2.37
C ASP A 175 -5.25 2.36 3.18
N LYS A 176 -4.46 1.37 2.74
CA LYS A 176 -3.19 1.02 3.40
C LYS A 176 -2.20 2.19 3.43
N ALA A 177 -2.14 2.97 2.35
CA ALA A 177 -1.26 4.14 2.29
C ALA A 177 -1.76 5.27 3.19
N GLN A 178 -3.07 5.49 3.27
CA GLN A 178 -3.64 6.46 4.20
C GLN A 178 -3.37 6.08 5.65
N GLU A 179 -3.57 4.82 6.03
CA GLU A 179 -3.26 4.31 7.38
C GLU A 179 -1.77 4.49 7.73
N ALA A 180 -0.88 4.18 6.80
CA ALA A 180 0.56 4.35 6.99
C ALA A 180 0.93 5.84 7.17
N ALA A 181 0.35 6.72 6.36
CA ALA A 181 0.54 8.17 6.46
C ALA A 181 0.02 8.72 7.80
N GLN A 182 -1.13 8.24 8.27
CA GLN A 182 -1.68 8.64 9.56
C GLN A 182 -0.79 8.18 10.72
N LYS A 183 -0.36 6.92 10.73
CA LYS A 183 0.58 6.40 11.74
C LYS A 183 1.89 7.17 11.76
N ALA A 184 2.42 7.54 10.60
CA ALA A 184 3.63 8.35 10.50
C ALA A 184 3.43 9.77 11.07
N LYS A 185 2.27 10.40 10.83
CA LYS A 185 1.92 11.70 11.41
C LYS A 185 1.81 11.62 12.93
N GLU A 186 1.11 10.62 13.46
CA GLU A 186 0.97 10.40 14.91
C GLU A 186 2.32 10.16 15.59
N LEU A 187 3.21 9.38 14.99
CA LEU A 187 4.55 9.14 15.50
C LEU A 187 5.39 10.44 15.52
N ALA A 188 5.32 11.21 14.43
CA ALA A 188 5.99 12.51 14.33
C ALA A 188 5.45 13.52 15.35
N GLU A 189 4.15 13.52 15.62
CA GLU A 189 3.54 14.36 16.64
C GLU A 189 3.97 13.97 18.05
N LYS A 190 3.96 12.67 18.38
CA LYS A 190 4.48 12.16 19.67
C LYS A 190 5.95 12.51 19.88
N ALA A 191 6.78 12.38 18.83
CA ALA A 191 8.18 12.79 18.89
C ALA A 191 8.34 14.30 19.15
N ARG A 192 7.53 15.14 18.47
CA ARG A 192 7.50 16.59 18.71
C ARG A 192 7.01 16.93 20.13
N GLU A 193 6.03 16.21 20.65
CA GLU A 193 5.52 16.42 22.01
C GLU A 193 6.56 16.03 23.07
N PHE A 194 7.25 14.90 22.88
CA PHE A 194 8.36 14.49 23.75
C PHE A 194 9.48 15.54 23.77
N GLU A 195 9.88 16.04 22.60
CA GLU A 195 10.86 17.14 22.49
C GLU A 195 10.38 18.43 23.18
N ARG A 196 9.10 18.79 23.06
CA ARG A 196 8.52 19.95 23.78
C ARG A 196 8.54 19.75 25.28
N LYS A 197 8.18 18.57 25.78
CA LYS A 197 8.22 18.22 27.21
C LYS A 197 9.63 18.27 27.76
N LYS A 198 10.61 17.73 27.03
CA LYS A 198 12.03 17.80 27.37
C LYS A 198 12.50 19.26 27.51
N LYS A 199 12.21 20.11 26.51
CA LYS A 199 12.56 21.54 26.57
C LYS A 199 11.92 22.27 27.75
N ARG A 200 10.64 21.99 28.05
CA ARG A 200 9.97 22.56 29.24
C ARG A 200 10.64 22.12 30.54
N SER A 201 10.95 20.83 30.66
CA SER A 201 11.69 20.30 31.82
C SER A 201 13.04 20.98 32.00
N ASP A 202 13.81 21.18 30.92
CA ASP A 202 15.10 21.87 30.99
C ASP A 202 14.93 23.32 31.49
N VAL A 203 13.88 24.02 31.04
CA VAL A 203 13.54 25.38 31.51
C VAL A 203 13.10 25.39 32.99
N GLU A 204 12.25 24.45 33.41
CA GLU A 204 11.81 24.33 34.81
C GLU A 204 12.96 24.04 35.77
N LEU A 205 13.99 23.32 35.32
CA LEU A 205 15.23 23.10 36.06
C LEU A 205 16.13 24.34 36.14
N GLY A 206 15.76 25.46 35.50
CA GLY A 206 16.54 26.71 35.44
C GLY A 206 17.55 26.74 34.30
N GLY A 207 17.40 25.87 33.30
CA GLY A 207 18.24 25.81 32.13
C GLY A 207 18.01 26.96 31.14
N PRO A 208 18.84 27.06 30.09
CA PRO A 208 18.72 28.13 29.11
C PRO A 208 17.36 28.08 28.41
N ASN A 209 16.53 29.15 28.49
CA ASN A 209 15.26 29.21 27.77
C ASN A 209 15.42 29.81 26.37
N PRO A 210 15.36 28.98 25.30
CA PRO A 210 15.59 29.46 23.93
C PRO A 210 14.50 30.43 23.44
N GLU A 211 13.35 30.50 24.11
CA GLU A 211 12.27 31.45 23.81
C GLU A 211 12.51 32.84 24.44
N LEU A 212 13.32 32.94 25.52
CA LEU A 212 13.73 34.21 26.14
C LEU A 212 14.88 34.90 25.39
N LEU A 213 15.32 34.35 24.25
CA LEU A 213 16.27 34.99 23.32
C LEU A 213 15.63 36.13 22.50
N ASN A 214 14.46 36.59 22.89
CA ASN A 214 13.75 37.68 22.25
C ASN A 214 13.59 38.81 23.27
N ASP A 215 14.57 39.71 23.26
CA ASP A 215 14.38 41.16 23.17
C ASP A 215 15.77 41.81 23.37
N SER A 216 16.40 42.24 22.27
CA SER A 216 17.55 43.17 22.23
C SER A 216 18.96 42.69 22.64
N ASN A 217 19.15 41.52 23.28
CA ASN A 217 20.48 41.13 23.80
C ASN A 217 21.35 40.22 22.90
N SER A 218 20.81 39.67 21.80
CA SER A 218 21.66 39.03 20.78
C SER A 218 22.32 40.11 19.93
N LEU A 219 23.62 40.36 20.15
CA LEU A 219 24.40 41.31 19.37
C LEU A 219 24.22 41.03 17.86
N PRO A 220 23.95 42.04 17.01
CA PRO A 220 24.28 41.92 15.61
C PRO A 220 25.80 41.72 15.53
N ALA A 221 26.23 40.72 14.76
CA ALA A 221 27.60 40.62 14.31
C ALA A 221 28.06 42.01 13.82
N ASP A 222 29.23 42.49 14.26
CA ASP A 222 29.87 43.60 13.56
C ASP A 222 30.19 43.17 12.10
N ALA A 223 30.66 44.07 11.24
CA ALA A 223 30.90 43.76 9.83
C ALA A 223 31.90 42.61 9.57
N GLN A 224 32.56 42.10 10.63
CA GLN A 224 33.49 40.95 10.63
C GLN A 224 32.98 39.77 11.49
N GLY A 225 31.86 39.94 12.17
CA GLY A 225 31.18 38.96 13.01
C GLY A 225 31.99 38.45 14.19
N ILE A 226 32.51 39.27 15.10
CA ILE A 226 33.17 38.81 16.33
C ILE A 226 32.50 39.31 17.63
N GLY A 227 32.02 38.36 18.43
CA GLY A 227 31.16 38.53 19.59
C GLY A 227 31.34 37.33 20.51
N GLY A 228 32.52 37.27 21.11
CA GLY A 228 33.01 36.18 21.93
C GLY A 228 34.47 36.45 22.26
N ALA A 229 35.07 35.63 23.11
CA ALA A 229 36.44 35.86 23.51
C ALA A 229 37.42 35.76 22.33
N THR A 230 38.22 36.81 22.13
CA THR A 230 39.24 36.91 21.08
C THR A 230 40.59 36.32 21.50
N SER A 231 40.68 35.79 22.72
CA SER A 231 41.87 35.18 23.30
C SER A 231 41.51 33.89 24.03
N GLU A 232 42.48 32.98 24.17
CA GLU A 232 42.28 31.71 24.88
C GLU A 232 41.88 31.95 26.36
N GLU A 233 42.48 32.95 27.00
CA GLU A 233 42.16 33.34 28.39
C GLU A 233 40.74 33.90 28.52
N GLY A 234 40.32 34.74 27.57
CA GLY A 234 38.94 35.21 27.51
C GLY A 234 37.96 34.06 27.30
N ALA A 235 38.33 33.06 26.50
CA ALA A 235 37.46 31.94 26.17
C ALA A 235 37.26 31.01 27.37
N ARG A 236 38.33 30.79 28.17
CA ARG A 236 38.25 30.10 29.46
C ARG A 236 37.36 30.84 30.44
N LYS A 237 37.51 32.17 30.55
CA LYS A 237 36.67 33.00 31.42
C LYS A 237 35.19 32.92 31.03
N MET A 238 34.90 33.04 29.73
CA MET A 238 33.54 32.90 29.20
C MET A 238 32.94 31.51 29.49
N SER A 239 33.72 30.43 29.31
CA SER A 239 33.31 29.07 29.68
C SER A 239 32.95 28.95 31.16
N SER A 240 33.81 29.47 32.04
CA SER A 240 33.59 29.45 33.48
C SER A 240 32.35 30.25 33.89
N ASP A 241 32.22 31.48 33.39
CA ASP A 241 31.12 32.38 33.73
C ASP A 241 29.76 31.80 33.31
N LEU A 242 29.66 31.23 32.11
CA LEU A 242 28.40 30.61 31.64
C LEU A 242 28.06 29.35 32.42
N VAL A 243 29.02 28.45 32.68
CA VAL A 243 28.80 27.25 33.50
C VAL A 243 28.38 27.62 34.92
N ASN A 244 29.02 28.64 35.52
CA ASN A 244 28.68 29.10 36.86
C ASN A 244 27.29 29.74 36.90
N ARG A 245 26.89 30.50 35.87
CA ARG A 245 25.53 31.06 35.74
C ARG A 245 24.47 29.95 35.69
N TYR A 246 24.71 28.88 34.95
CA TYR A 246 23.79 27.74 34.84
C TYR A 246 24.10 26.60 35.84
N LYS A 247 24.90 26.86 36.88
CA LYS A 247 25.32 25.85 37.86
C LYS A 247 24.12 25.12 38.49
N GLY A 248 23.09 25.85 38.92
CA GLY A 248 21.91 25.26 39.54
C GLY A 248 21.16 24.30 38.61
N TYR A 249 21.06 24.64 37.32
CA TYR A 249 20.49 23.76 36.29
C TYR A 249 21.32 22.49 36.10
N LEU A 250 22.63 22.63 35.93
CA LEU A 250 23.53 21.50 35.71
C LEU A 250 23.49 20.53 36.90
N LEU A 251 23.52 21.06 38.13
CA LEU A 251 23.42 20.25 39.34
C LEU A 251 22.10 19.49 39.41
N LYS A 252 20.96 20.15 39.16
CA LYS A 252 19.65 19.47 39.19
C LYS A 252 19.47 18.45 38.06
N LYS A 253 19.94 18.76 36.85
CA LYS A 253 19.78 17.89 35.67
C LYS A 253 20.60 16.60 35.77
N TYR A 254 21.78 16.66 36.38
CA TYR A 254 22.70 15.53 36.51
C TYR A 254 22.79 14.96 37.93
N ASN A 255 21.86 15.33 38.83
CA ASN A 255 21.84 14.92 40.24
C ASN A 255 23.18 15.16 40.95
N GLY A 256 23.77 16.33 40.73
CA GLY A 256 25.03 16.77 41.32
C GLY A 256 24.83 17.61 42.59
N GLU A 257 25.78 17.52 43.51
CA GLU A 257 25.90 18.41 44.67
C GLU A 257 26.78 19.63 44.38
N LYS A 258 27.89 19.44 43.68
CA LYS A 258 28.89 20.51 43.43
C LYS A 258 29.66 20.33 42.13
N ILE A 259 30.29 21.43 41.70
CA ILE A 259 31.17 21.52 40.52
C ILE A 259 32.58 21.88 40.97
N GLU A 260 33.59 21.18 40.43
CA GLU A 260 35.01 21.44 40.64
C GLU A 260 35.72 21.67 39.29
N TRP A 261 36.36 22.82 39.11
CA TRP A 261 37.05 23.18 37.87
C TRP A 261 38.43 22.52 37.77
N SER A 262 38.83 22.18 36.54
CA SER A 262 40.22 21.85 36.26
C SER A 262 41.10 23.09 36.36
N VAL A 263 42.39 22.90 36.69
CA VAL A 263 43.39 23.98 36.82
C VAL A 263 43.54 24.78 35.51
N ASN A 264 43.26 24.16 34.35
CA ASN A 264 43.36 24.80 33.04
C ASN A 264 42.05 25.44 32.54
N GLY A 265 40.95 25.36 33.30
CA GLY A 265 39.65 25.97 32.97
C GLY A 265 38.95 25.41 31.73
N LYS A 266 39.47 24.34 31.12
CA LYS A 266 38.90 23.71 29.92
C LYS A 266 37.86 22.63 30.24
N SER A 267 37.81 22.16 31.48
CA SER A 267 36.87 21.15 31.92
C SER A 267 36.48 21.36 33.38
N PHE A 268 35.39 20.73 33.79
CA PHE A 268 34.99 20.65 35.20
C PHE A 268 34.44 19.26 35.52
N LYS A 269 34.42 18.92 36.81
CA LYS A 269 33.80 17.72 37.34
C LYS A 269 32.53 18.09 38.09
N LEU A 270 31.43 17.42 37.79
CA LEU A 270 30.21 17.44 38.59
C LEU A 270 30.24 16.23 39.52
N ILE A 271 30.07 16.47 40.82
CA ILE A 271 30.13 15.45 41.87
C ILE A 271 28.71 15.17 42.34
N LYS A 272 28.29 13.90 42.33
CA LYS A 272 26.98 13.44 42.83
C LYS A 272 27.05 13.12 44.32
N GLU A 273 25.88 12.98 44.96
CA GLU A 273 25.75 12.65 46.39
C GLU A 273 26.47 11.33 46.76
N ASP A 274 26.49 10.37 45.84
CA ASP A 274 27.17 9.07 46.01
C ASP A 274 28.70 9.14 45.82
N GLY A 275 29.24 10.33 45.55
CA GLY A 275 30.66 10.58 45.30
C GLY A 275 31.14 10.27 43.87
N SER A 276 30.27 9.77 42.99
CA SER A 276 30.58 9.59 41.58
C SER A 276 30.78 10.93 40.87
N LYS A 277 31.53 10.93 39.77
CA LYS A 277 31.99 12.15 39.09
C LYS A 277 31.74 12.07 37.60
N ILE A 278 31.07 13.09 37.05
CA ILE A 278 30.94 13.30 35.61
C ILE A 278 31.95 14.37 35.18
N THR A 279 32.78 14.07 34.19
CA THR A 279 33.71 15.05 33.64
C THR A 279 33.12 15.71 32.40
N PHE A 280 32.95 17.04 32.43
CA PHE A 280 32.52 17.83 31.29
C PHE A 280 33.71 18.57 30.68
N THR A 281 33.88 18.45 29.37
CA THR A 281 34.79 19.29 28.59
C THR A 281 34.02 20.49 28.04
N THR A 282 34.55 21.69 28.27
CA THR A 282 33.99 22.93 27.76
C THR A 282 34.65 23.29 26.43
N GLN A 283 33.83 23.64 25.44
CA GLN A 283 34.29 24.18 24.17
C GLN A 283 33.58 25.51 23.92
N PRO A 284 34.31 26.64 23.95
CA PRO A 284 33.74 27.93 23.61
C PRO A 284 33.30 27.90 22.13
N GLN A 285 32.09 28.38 21.87
CA GLN A 285 31.51 28.48 20.54
C GLN A 285 31.17 29.94 20.29
N LEU A 286 31.89 30.56 19.34
CA LEU A 286 31.71 31.99 19.05
C LEU A 286 30.30 32.28 18.53
N TYR A 287 29.76 31.41 17.66
CA TYR A 287 28.39 31.54 17.14
C TYR A 287 27.75 30.17 16.91
N LYS A 288 26.58 29.96 17.53
CA LYS A 288 25.70 28.82 17.27
C LYS A 288 24.34 29.33 16.81
N LYS A 289 23.77 28.67 15.82
CA LYS A 289 22.40 28.95 15.37
C LYS A 289 21.39 28.36 16.35
N VAL A 290 20.58 29.22 16.97
CA VAL A 290 19.43 28.83 17.81
C VAL A 290 18.18 29.46 17.19
N GLY A 291 17.32 28.63 16.60
CA GLY A 291 16.23 29.11 15.76
C GLY A 291 16.74 29.86 14.52
N ASN A 292 16.30 31.10 14.34
CA ASN A 292 16.69 31.97 13.21
C ASN A 292 17.80 32.98 13.56
N ARG A 293 18.48 32.83 14.72
CA ARG A 293 19.50 33.79 15.21
C ARG A 293 20.83 33.11 15.54
N LEU A 294 21.93 33.88 15.49
CA LEU A 294 23.27 33.48 15.94
C LEU A 294 23.49 33.98 17.38
N VAL A 295 23.97 33.10 18.26
CA VAL A 295 24.29 33.41 19.67
C VAL A 295 25.65 32.84 20.06
N SER A 296 26.37 33.50 20.97
CA SER A 296 27.62 33.00 21.53
C SER A 296 27.38 32.13 22.77
N GLY A 297 28.23 31.12 22.99
CA GLY A 297 27.99 30.15 24.06
C GLY A 297 29.10 29.13 24.28
N VAL A 298 28.78 28.09 25.04
CA VAL A 298 29.70 27.04 25.48
C VAL A 298 29.02 25.69 25.27
N ASN A 299 29.69 24.82 24.51
CA ASN A 299 29.29 23.43 24.39
C ASN A 299 29.97 22.62 25.49
N LEU A 300 29.18 21.86 26.24
CA LEU A 300 29.60 20.96 27.30
C LEU A 300 29.41 19.55 26.80
N ASN A 301 30.43 18.70 26.93
CA ASN A 301 30.36 17.29 26.54
C ASN A 301 30.88 16.42 27.67
N SER A 302 30.13 15.38 28.02
CA SER A 302 30.53 14.31 28.94
C SER A 302 30.08 12.95 28.43
N GLU A 303 30.42 11.90 29.17
CA GLU A 303 29.94 10.54 28.93
C GLU A 303 28.43 10.37 29.18
N GLU A 304 27.82 11.25 29.99
CA GLU A 304 26.39 11.21 30.31
C GLU A 304 25.55 12.15 29.42
N GLY A 305 26.17 12.99 28.59
CA GLY A 305 25.48 13.82 27.60
C GLY A 305 26.18 15.12 27.24
N SER A 306 25.52 15.91 26.39
CA SER A 306 26.01 17.22 25.95
C SER A 306 25.00 18.32 26.22
N GLU A 307 25.49 19.49 26.62
CA GLU A 307 24.67 20.68 26.88
C GLU A 307 25.24 21.88 26.14
N PHE A 308 24.37 22.75 25.64
CA PHE A 308 24.79 24.03 25.09
C PHE A 308 24.26 25.16 25.94
N LEU A 309 25.16 25.83 26.64
CA LEU A 309 24.87 27.04 27.39
C LEU A 309 25.12 28.23 26.48
N TYR A 310 24.28 29.25 26.53
CA TYR A 310 24.48 30.47 25.76
C TYR A 310 24.32 31.70 26.62
N ASN A 311 24.92 32.78 26.15
CA ASN A 311 24.70 34.09 26.72
C ASN A 311 23.38 34.63 26.18
N THR A 312 22.44 34.94 27.09
CA THR A 312 21.16 35.59 26.80
C THR A 312 21.34 37.09 26.62
#